data_AF-A0A1H0DVG0-F1
#
_entry.id   AF-A0A1H0DVG0-F1
#
_cell.length_a   1.000
_cell.length_b   1.000
_cell.length_c   1.000
_cell.angle_alpha   90.00
_cell.angle_beta   90.00
_cell.angle_gamma   90.00
#
_symmetry.space_group_name_H-M   'P 1'
#
loop_
_entity.id
_entity.type
_entity.pdbx_description
1 polymer ?
#
loop_
_entity_poly.entity_id
_entity_poly.type
_entity_poly.pdbx_seq_one_letter_code
_entity_poly.pdbx_strand_id
1 'polypeptide(L)'
;MLAAAGALPISELNTVGDDGAVAIRSSASLHRIAQLNVGAGQAELNERQKRWKEADQRLGYSAVAALEQELAEQTGVLGRVMLIAPVSSVIEVAAKLHCLIVTHDPVLKLEDAPWPELRRMLKDLIRITGTKSPKASAQTAEDAVETDHDVSP
;
A
#
# COMPACT_ATOMS: atom_id res chain seq x y z
N MET A 1 -13.05 -62.00 -17.48
CA MET A 1 -13.10 -61.80 -16.02
C MET A 1 -12.70 -60.37 -15.70
N LEU A 2 -13.67 -59.46 -15.53
CA LEU A 2 -13.44 -58.10 -15.04
C LEU A 2 -14.59 -57.78 -14.08
N ALA A 3 -14.43 -58.18 -12.82
CA ALA A 3 -15.36 -57.84 -11.74
C ALA A 3 -14.50 -57.45 -10.53
N ALA A 4 -14.20 -56.15 -10.41
CA ALA A 4 -13.84 -55.44 -9.16
C ALA A 4 -13.12 -54.12 -9.51
N ALA A 5 -13.84 -53.10 -9.95
CA ALA A 5 -13.29 -51.74 -10.07
C ALA A 5 -14.34 -50.67 -9.76
N GLY A 6 -15.24 -50.96 -8.80
CA GLY A 6 -16.31 -50.05 -8.38
C GLY A 6 -16.18 -49.56 -6.93
N ALA A 7 -15.03 -49.74 -6.29
CA ALA A 7 -14.81 -49.23 -4.93
C ALA A 7 -14.16 -47.85 -4.99
N LEU A 8 -14.84 -46.86 -4.39
CA LEU A 8 -14.28 -45.51 -4.16
C LEU A 8 -12.95 -45.63 -3.39
N PRO A 9 -11.93 -44.80 -3.72
CA PRO A 9 -10.63 -44.89 -3.06
C PRO A 9 -10.78 -44.60 -1.57
N ILE A 10 -10.41 -45.58 -0.75
CA ILE A 10 -10.38 -45.44 0.71
C ILE A 10 -9.11 -44.66 1.04
N SER A 11 -9.26 -43.43 1.52
CA SER A 11 -8.17 -42.69 2.17
C SER A 11 -8.41 -42.77 3.67
N GLU A 12 -7.48 -43.38 4.39
CA GLU A 12 -7.48 -43.42 5.85
C GLU A 12 -6.84 -42.12 6.36
N LEU A 13 -7.60 -41.33 7.10
CA LEU A 13 -7.06 -40.19 7.84
C LEU A 13 -6.90 -40.61 9.30
N ASN A 14 -5.66 -40.65 9.77
CA ASN A 14 -5.37 -40.88 11.18
C ASN A 14 -5.90 -39.71 12.00
N THR A 15 -6.85 -39.99 12.88
CA THR A 15 -7.33 -39.03 13.87
C THR A 15 -6.33 -38.96 15.01
N VAL A 16 -5.73 -37.78 15.24
CA VAL A 16 -4.89 -37.54 16.42
C VAL A 16 -5.79 -37.57 17.66
N GLY A 17 -5.69 -38.64 18.45
CA GLY A 17 -6.29 -38.71 19.79
C GLY A 17 -7.13 -39.95 20.11
N ASP A 18 -7.45 -40.81 19.15
CA ASP A 18 -8.13 -42.09 19.42
C ASP A 18 -7.73 -43.14 18.37
N ASP A 19 -7.46 -44.36 18.83
CA ASP A 19 -6.82 -45.47 18.10
C ASP A 19 -7.83 -46.19 17.19
N GLY A 20 -8.49 -45.41 16.33
CA GLY A 20 -9.52 -45.88 15.42
C GLY A 20 -9.44 -45.17 14.07
N ALA A 21 -8.71 -45.74 13.12
CA ALA A 21 -8.70 -45.26 11.74
C ALA A 21 -10.13 -45.26 11.16
N VAL A 22 -10.65 -44.09 10.78
CA VAL A 22 -11.99 -43.97 10.20
C VAL A 22 -11.89 -44.01 8.67
N ALA A 23 -12.35 -45.12 8.07
CA ALA A 23 -12.40 -45.26 6.62
C ALA A 23 -13.44 -44.31 5.99
N ILE A 24 -12.98 -43.32 5.22
CA ILE A 24 -13.83 -42.33 4.56
C ILE A 24 -14.33 -42.91 3.23
N ARG A 25 -15.61 -43.27 3.17
CA ARG A 25 -16.21 -43.96 2.00
C ARG A 25 -17.15 -43.07 1.16
N SER A 26 -17.40 -41.83 1.57
CA SER A 26 -18.29 -40.88 0.89
C SER A 26 -18.10 -39.45 1.42
N SER A 27 -18.41 -38.41 0.63
CA SER A 27 -18.38 -37.01 1.08
C SER A 27 -19.27 -36.74 2.30
N ALA A 28 -20.34 -37.52 2.47
CA ALA A 28 -21.18 -37.49 3.68
C ALA A 28 -20.41 -37.89 4.96
N SER A 29 -19.33 -38.66 4.82
CA SER A 29 -18.47 -39.09 5.94
C SER A 29 -17.53 -37.97 6.42
N LEU A 30 -17.14 -37.06 5.52
CA LEU A 30 -16.34 -35.86 5.87
C LEU A 30 -17.12 -34.92 6.78
N HIS A 31 -18.43 -34.76 6.53
CA HIS A 31 -19.29 -33.91 7.34
C HIS A 31 -19.46 -34.46 8.77
N ARG A 32 -19.33 -35.77 8.97
CA ARG A 32 -19.40 -36.42 10.29
C ARG A 32 -18.12 -36.17 11.11
N ILE A 33 -16.94 -36.25 10.49
CA ILE A 33 -15.66 -35.96 11.15
C ILE A 33 -15.58 -34.48 11.52
N ALA A 34 -16.04 -33.58 10.64
CA ALA A 34 -16.12 -32.17 10.92
C ALA A 34 -16.90 -31.93 12.22
N GLN A 35 -18.10 -32.51 12.36
CA GLN A 35 -18.99 -32.36 13.51
C GLN A 35 -18.43 -32.84 14.86
N LEU A 36 -17.53 -33.84 14.88
CA LEU A 36 -17.02 -34.43 16.13
C LEU A 36 -16.01 -33.54 16.87
N ASN A 37 -15.34 -32.62 16.17
CA ASN A 37 -14.33 -31.72 16.76
C ASN A 37 -14.76 -30.23 16.78
N VAL A 38 -15.97 -29.91 16.34
CA VAL A 38 -16.44 -28.51 16.24
C VAL A 38 -16.57 -27.86 17.62
N GLY A 39 -17.12 -28.55 18.62
CA GLY A 39 -17.45 -27.92 19.91
C GLY A 39 -16.23 -27.45 20.72
N ALA A 40 -15.26 -28.33 20.94
CA ALA A 40 -14.04 -27.99 21.70
C ALA A 40 -13.13 -27.03 20.91
N GLY A 41 -12.98 -27.23 19.60
CA GLY A 41 -12.22 -26.35 18.73
C GLY A 41 -12.83 -24.94 18.64
N GLN A 42 -14.16 -24.83 18.58
CA GLN A 42 -14.84 -23.54 18.58
C GLN A 42 -14.70 -22.81 19.92
N ALA A 43 -14.80 -23.51 21.05
CA ALA A 43 -14.62 -22.89 22.36
C ALA A 43 -13.20 -22.32 22.52
N GLU A 44 -12.18 -23.07 22.08
CA GLU A 44 -10.79 -22.64 22.13
C GLU A 44 -10.50 -21.45 21.18
N LEU A 45 -11.10 -21.46 19.98
CA LEU A 45 -11.04 -20.34 19.03
C LEU A 45 -11.72 -19.10 19.59
N ASN A 46 -12.90 -19.24 20.20
CA ASN A 46 -13.64 -18.14 20.82
C ASN A 46 -12.83 -17.52 21.98
N GLU A 47 -12.23 -18.34 22.83
CA GLU A 47 -11.37 -17.89 23.92
C GLU A 47 -10.12 -17.16 23.42
N ARG A 48 -9.47 -17.67 22.38
CA ARG A 48 -8.36 -16.96 21.74
C ARG A 48 -8.83 -15.64 21.16
N GLN A 49 -9.94 -15.63 20.42
CA GLN A 49 -10.47 -14.42 19.79
C GLN A 49 -10.86 -13.37 20.83
N LYS A 50 -11.37 -13.78 22.00
CA LYS A 50 -11.64 -12.88 23.12
C LYS A 50 -10.34 -12.25 23.65
N ARG A 51 -9.29 -13.04 23.88
CA ARG A 51 -7.98 -12.53 24.30
C ARG A 51 -7.37 -11.57 23.28
N TRP A 52 -7.52 -11.85 21.99
CA TRP A 52 -7.08 -10.95 20.92
C TRP A 52 -7.87 -9.64 20.93
N LYS A 53 -9.20 -9.68 21.10
CA LYS A 53 -10.02 -8.48 21.24
C LYS A 53 -9.68 -7.65 22.48
N GLU A 54 -9.42 -8.30 23.61
CA GLU A 54 -8.99 -7.62 24.85
C GLU A 54 -7.61 -6.97 24.69
N ALA A 55 -6.66 -7.66 24.06
CA ALA A 55 -5.35 -7.09 23.76
C ALA A 55 -5.47 -5.91 22.77
N ASP A 56 -6.33 -6.05 21.77
CA ASP A 56 -6.61 -5.01 20.78
C ASP A 56 -7.26 -3.77 21.41
N GLN A 57 -8.21 -3.92 22.33
CA GLN A 57 -8.79 -2.80 23.08
C GLN A 57 -7.76 -2.07 23.96
N ARG A 58 -6.77 -2.81 24.49
CA ARG A 58 -5.70 -2.21 25.31
C ARG A 58 -4.68 -1.45 24.47
N LEU A 59 -4.36 -1.97 23.29
CA LEU A 59 -3.30 -1.44 22.43
C LEU A 59 -3.83 -0.48 21.35
N GLY A 60 -5.12 -0.54 21.04
CA GLY A 60 -5.76 0.23 19.98
C GLY A 60 -5.29 -0.14 18.57
N TYR A 61 -4.66 -1.31 18.40
CA TYR A 61 -3.99 -1.68 17.16
C TYR A 61 -4.95 -1.70 15.95
N SER A 62 -6.13 -2.30 16.10
CA SER A 62 -7.13 -2.37 15.03
C SER A 62 -7.64 -1.00 14.61
N ALA A 63 -7.79 -0.07 15.56
CA ALA A 63 -8.23 1.29 15.28
C ALA A 63 -7.17 2.06 14.47
N VAL A 64 -5.90 1.93 14.86
CA VAL A 64 -4.79 2.53 14.12
C VAL A 64 -4.65 1.90 12.73
N ALA A 65 -4.70 0.58 12.63
CA ALA A 65 -4.63 -0.13 11.36
C ALA A 65 -5.81 0.23 10.43
N ALA A 66 -7.02 0.41 10.97
CA ALA A 66 -8.17 0.86 10.20
C ALA A 66 -7.99 2.29 9.67
N LEU A 67 -7.45 3.20 10.50
CA LEU A 67 -7.15 4.56 10.09
C LEU A 67 -6.05 4.60 9.02
N GLU A 68 -4.97 3.83 9.19
CA GLU A 68 -3.91 3.70 8.18
C GLU A 68 -4.46 3.21 6.85
N GLN A 69 -5.35 2.22 6.88
CA GLN A 69 -6.03 1.70 5.69
C GLN A 69 -6.91 2.77 5.04
N GLU A 70 -7.70 3.51 5.82
CA GLU A 70 -8.53 4.60 5.30
C GLU A 70 -7.67 5.70 4.64
N LEU A 71 -6.58 6.10 5.27
CA LEU A 71 -5.64 7.07 4.71
C LEU A 71 -4.97 6.56 3.44
N ALA A 72 -4.61 5.28 3.40
CA ALA A 72 -4.05 4.65 2.20
C ALA A 72 -5.07 4.64 1.04
N GLU A 73 -6.34 4.34 1.33
CA GLU A 73 -7.42 4.37 0.34
C GLU A 73 -7.67 5.78 -0.19
N GLN A 74 -7.78 6.77 0.70
CA GLN A 74 -7.94 8.18 0.33
C GLN A 74 -6.77 8.68 -0.50
N THR A 75 -5.53 8.36 -0.10
CA THR A 75 -4.32 8.70 -0.85
C THR A 75 -4.31 8.05 -2.23
N GLY A 76 -4.77 6.79 -2.32
CA GLY A 76 -4.92 6.08 -3.59
C GLY A 76 -5.95 6.73 -4.51
N VAL A 77 -7.10 7.15 -3.98
CA VAL A 77 -8.12 7.89 -4.74
C VAL A 77 -7.58 9.22 -5.23
N LEU A 78 -6.98 10.01 -4.35
CA LEU A 78 -6.42 11.32 -4.68
C LEU A 78 -5.29 11.20 -5.70
N GLY A 79 -4.41 10.21 -5.56
CA GLY A 79 -3.35 9.92 -6.53
C GLY A 79 -3.92 9.64 -7.92
N ARG A 80 -4.97 8.82 -8.03
CA ARG A 80 -5.65 8.55 -9.32
C ARG A 80 -6.31 9.79 -9.91
N VAL A 81 -6.96 10.61 -9.09
CA VAL A 81 -7.54 11.89 -9.53
C VAL A 81 -6.45 12.84 -10.03
N MET A 82 -5.34 12.94 -9.29
CA MET A 82 -4.20 13.75 -9.70
C MET A 82 -3.66 13.28 -11.05
N LEU A 83 -3.57 11.98 -11.32
CA LEU A 83 -3.08 11.48 -12.61
C LEU A 83 -3.92 11.93 -13.82
N ILE A 84 -5.23 12.12 -13.66
CA ILE A 84 -6.12 12.54 -14.75
C ILE A 84 -6.32 14.06 -14.85
N ALA A 85 -6.01 14.82 -13.80
CA ALA A 85 -6.19 16.27 -13.78
C ALA A 85 -5.36 16.97 -14.89
N PRO A 86 -5.86 17.97 -15.63
CA PRO A 86 -5.03 18.67 -16.61
C PRO A 86 -3.83 19.37 -15.92
N VAL A 87 -2.68 19.43 -16.60
CA VAL A 87 -1.50 20.15 -16.13
C VAL A 87 -1.30 21.45 -16.92
N SER A 88 -1.00 22.52 -16.19
CA SER A 88 -0.68 23.86 -16.67
C SER A 88 0.77 24.26 -16.36
N SER A 89 1.42 23.57 -15.42
CA SER A 89 2.78 23.90 -14.94
C SER A 89 3.70 22.69 -14.85
N VAL A 90 5.00 22.93 -14.99
CA VAL A 90 6.07 21.92 -14.80
C VAL A 90 6.06 21.37 -13.37
N ILE A 91 5.66 22.18 -12.38
CA ILE A 91 5.51 21.74 -10.99
C ILE A 91 4.41 20.68 -10.88
N GLU A 92 3.30 20.86 -11.58
CA GLU A 92 2.19 19.91 -11.59
C GLU A 92 2.57 18.62 -12.32
N VAL A 93 3.37 18.70 -13.38
CA VAL A 93 3.96 17.52 -14.04
C VAL A 93 4.85 16.74 -13.08
N ALA A 94 5.70 17.41 -12.29
CA ALA A 94 6.53 16.76 -11.28
C ALA A 94 5.69 16.11 -10.18
N ALA A 95 4.64 16.79 -9.71
CA ALA A 95 3.71 16.25 -8.71
C ALA A 95 2.97 15.01 -9.24
N LYS A 96 2.48 15.04 -10.48
CA LYS A 96 1.87 13.88 -11.13
C LYS A 96 2.83 12.70 -11.25
N LEU A 97 4.05 12.95 -11.71
CA LEU A 97 5.06 11.91 -11.86
C LEU A 97 5.43 11.30 -10.50
N HIS A 98 5.52 12.12 -9.46
CA HIS A 98 5.72 11.67 -8.09
C HIS A 98 4.56 10.77 -7.62
N CYS A 99 3.31 11.18 -7.81
CA CYS A 99 2.14 10.35 -7.48
C CYS A 99 2.15 9.02 -8.23
N LEU A 100 2.51 9.01 -9.52
CA LEU A 100 2.61 7.79 -10.31
C LEU A 100 3.61 6.81 -9.69
N ILE A 101 4.80 7.29 -9.33
CA ILE A 101 5.88 6.47 -8.74
C ILE A 101 5.44 5.93 -7.38
N VAL A 102 4.94 6.77 -6.48
CA VAL A 102 4.52 6.35 -5.14
C VAL A 102 3.37 5.33 -5.19
N THR A 103 2.48 5.44 -6.18
CA THR A 103 1.34 4.51 -6.32
C THR A 103 1.78 3.10 -6.74
N HIS A 104 2.81 2.98 -7.58
CA HIS A 104 3.23 1.70 -8.16
C HIS A 104 4.47 1.10 -7.50
N ASP A 105 5.33 1.94 -6.93
CA ASP A 105 6.55 1.54 -6.24
C ASP A 105 6.76 2.37 -4.96
N PRO A 106 5.90 2.20 -3.95
CA PRO A 106 5.97 2.99 -2.71
C PRO A 106 7.28 2.77 -1.94
N VAL A 107 7.92 1.61 -2.11
CA VAL A 107 9.16 1.24 -1.41
C VAL A 107 10.40 1.45 -2.28
N LEU A 108 10.24 2.00 -3.49
CA LEU A 108 11.32 2.29 -4.42
C LEU A 108 12.17 1.05 -4.78
N LYS A 109 11.55 -0.13 -4.76
CA LYS A 109 12.19 -1.45 -4.94
C LYS A 109 12.29 -1.87 -6.40
N LEU A 110 11.57 -1.24 -7.30
CA LEU A 110 11.58 -1.64 -8.71
C LEU A 110 12.82 -1.05 -9.38
N GLU A 111 13.76 -1.93 -9.71
CA GLU A 111 15.02 -1.58 -10.39
C GLU A 111 14.97 -1.78 -11.90
N ASP A 112 13.97 -2.53 -12.39
CA ASP A 112 13.77 -2.73 -13.81
C ASP A 112 13.31 -1.44 -14.50
N ALA A 113 13.68 -1.29 -15.76
CA ALA A 113 13.17 -0.22 -16.60
C ALA A 113 11.64 -0.26 -16.63
N PRO A 114 10.93 0.88 -16.54
CA PRO A 114 11.43 2.26 -16.63
C PRO A 114 11.65 2.97 -15.27
N TRP A 115 11.61 2.25 -14.15
CA TRP A 115 11.54 2.87 -12.81
C TRP A 115 12.77 3.71 -12.44
N PRO A 116 14.02 3.29 -12.71
CA PRO A 116 15.19 4.14 -12.51
C PRO A 116 15.15 5.44 -13.35
N GLU A 117 14.71 5.35 -14.61
CA GLU A 117 14.64 6.48 -15.53
C GLU A 117 13.59 7.49 -15.11
N LEU A 118 12.39 7.02 -14.73
CA LEU A 118 11.31 7.88 -14.23
C LEU A 118 11.74 8.62 -12.96
N ARG A 119 12.44 7.93 -12.05
CA ARG A 119 13.02 8.57 -10.84
C ARG A 119 14.07 9.62 -11.19
N ARG A 120 14.88 9.38 -12.23
CA ARG A 120 15.85 10.37 -12.72
C ARG A 120 15.16 11.58 -13.34
N MET A 121 14.15 11.37 -14.19
CA MET A 121 13.34 12.45 -14.77
C MET A 121 12.68 13.31 -13.70
N LEU A 122 12.14 12.70 -12.64
CA LEU A 122 11.56 13.45 -11.52
C LEU A 122 12.59 14.34 -10.82
N LYS A 123 13.80 13.81 -10.56
CA LYS A 123 14.90 14.60 -9.97
C LYS A 123 15.29 15.78 -10.86
N ASP A 124 15.35 15.57 -12.17
CA ASP A 124 15.64 16.63 -13.13
C ASP A 124 14.56 17.71 -13.16
N LEU A 125 13.27 17.33 -13.14
CA LEU A 125 12.15 18.27 -13.07
C LEU A 125 12.20 19.11 -11.79
N ILE A 126 12.46 18.49 -10.63
CA ILE A 126 12.58 19.19 -9.34
C ILE A 126 13.76 20.17 -9.37
N ARG A 127 14.88 19.80 -9.98
CA ARG A 127 16.03 20.69 -10.14
C ARG A 127 15.67 21.91 -10.98
N ILE A 128 15.00 21.72 -12.11
CA ILE A 128 14.60 22.80 -13.03
C ILE A 128 13.62 23.77 -12.34
N THR A 129 12.67 23.26 -11.56
CA THR A 129 11.70 24.10 -10.83
C THR A 129 12.34 24.82 -9.65
N GLY A 130 13.27 24.18 -8.93
CA GLY A 130 14.00 24.78 -7.81
C GLY A 130 15.00 25.87 -8.22
N THR A 131 15.54 25.82 -9.45
CA THR A 131 16.47 26.85 -9.96
C THR A 131 15.79 28.16 -10.41
N LYS A 132 14.46 28.19 -10.51
CA LYS A 132 13.69 29.40 -10.86
C LYS A 132 13.38 30.26 -9.63
N SER A 133 14.41 30.68 -8.87
CA SER A 133 14.28 31.84 -7.99
C SER A 133 14.72 33.09 -8.77
N PRO A 134 13.89 34.15 -8.87
CA PRO A 134 14.22 35.35 -9.63
C PRO A 134 15.29 36.16 -8.91
N LYS A 135 16.56 36.01 -9.30
CA LYS A 135 17.59 37.02 -9.03
C LYS A 135 17.61 37.99 -10.22
N ALA A 136 16.57 38.81 -10.32
CA ALA A 136 16.49 40.00 -11.16
C ALA A 136 15.49 40.92 -10.46
N SER A 137 15.89 41.79 -9.54
CA SER A 137 16.36 43.13 -9.90
C SER A 137 16.94 43.81 -8.66
N ALA A 138 18.25 43.95 -8.61
CA ALA A 138 18.94 44.81 -7.64
C ALA A 138 20.29 45.26 -8.26
N GLN A 139 20.26 45.78 -9.49
CA GLN A 139 21.42 46.45 -10.07
C GLN A 139 20.99 47.31 -11.28
N THR A 140 20.08 48.26 -11.07
CA THR A 140 19.79 49.36 -12.02
C THR A 140 19.02 50.45 -11.27
N ALA A 141 19.65 51.04 -10.25
CA ALA A 141 19.16 52.27 -9.61
C ALA A 141 20.27 53.02 -8.86
N GLU A 142 21.53 52.92 -9.31
CA GLU A 142 22.63 53.75 -8.77
C GLU A 142 23.22 54.74 -9.78
N ASP A 143 22.71 54.77 -11.02
CA ASP A 143 23.31 55.57 -12.09
C ASP A 143 22.29 56.50 -12.77
N ALA A 144 21.63 57.34 -11.96
CA ALA A 144 20.81 58.44 -12.46
C ALA A 144 20.54 59.50 -11.38
N VAL A 145 21.58 60.08 -10.77
CA VAL A 145 21.51 61.48 -10.27
C VAL A 145 22.89 62.11 -10.47
N GLU A 146 23.09 62.73 -11.63
CA GLU A 146 24.09 63.78 -11.82
C GLU A 146 23.38 65.09 -12.15
N THR A 147 23.95 66.21 -11.68
CA THR A 147 23.64 67.63 -11.98
C THR A 147 22.37 68.18 -11.28
N ASP A 148 22.34 69.36 -10.65
CA ASP A 148 23.19 70.53 -10.74
C ASP A 148 22.90 71.44 -9.53
N HIS A 149 23.91 71.87 -8.78
CA HIS A 149 23.77 73.04 -7.91
C HIS A 149 25.11 73.75 -7.75
N ASP A 150 25.45 74.52 -8.78
CA ASP A 150 26.39 75.62 -8.71
C ASP A 150 25.64 76.93 -8.48
N VAL A 151 25.86 77.57 -7.32
CA VAL A 151 25.82 79.03 -7.17
C VAL A 151 26.88 79.44 -6.14
N SER A 152 28.05 79.86 -6.62
CA SER A 152 29.01 80.77 -5.96
C SER A 152 28.64 82.24 -6.20
N PRO A 153 29.33 83.27 -5.63
CA PRO A 153 30.40 83.27 -4.63
C PRO A 153 30.09 84.01 -3.31
#